data_AF-A0A1V2QF80-F1
#
_entry.id   AF-A0A1V2QF80-F1
#
_cell.length_a   1.000
_cell.length_b   1.000
_cell.length_c   1.000
_cell.angle_alpha   90.00
_cell.angle_beta   90.00
_cell.angle_gamma   90.00
#
_symmetry.space_group_name_H-M   'P 1'
#
loop_
_entity.id
_entity.type
_entity.pdbx_description
1 polymer ?
#
loop_
_entity_poly.entity_id
_entity_poly.type
_entity_poly.pdbx_seq_one_letter_code
_entity_poly.pdbx_strand_id
1 'polypeptide(L)'
;MLNAEQLSRAAVLIADASAIVYAKVPDLSQPPPATAVGVICTAVLRAMASPADGNKSETIGEHTRTAAHEGGGLYLTEDELDLLRPPSPAPRAAFSIWTTSPHRPGEA
;
A
#
# COMPACT_ATOMS: atom_id res chain seq x y z
N MET A 1 -27.26 8.49 4.98
CA MET A 1 -26.63 9.79 4.65
C MET A 1 -25.59 10.09 5.72
N LEU A 2 -24.40 10.55 5.33
CA LEU A 2 -23.40 11.03 6.30
C LEU A 2 -23.82 12.41 6.82
N ASN A 3 -23.66 12.64 8.11
CA ASN A 3 -23.84 13.97 8.70
C ASN A 3 -22.59 14.85 8.45
N ALA A 4 -22.68 16.14 8.79
CA ALA A 4 -21.59 17.10 8.56
C ALA A 4 -20.28 16.71 9.26
N GLU A 5 -20.37 16.17 10.47
CA GLU A 5 -19.22 15.71 11.24
C GLU A 5 -18.54 14.50 10.58
N GLN A 6 -19.33 13.54 10.12
CA GLN A 6 -18.85 12.37 9.38
C GLN A 6 -18.20 12.76 8.05
N LEU A 7 -18.75 13.76 7.36
CA LEU A 7 -18.13 14.31 6.14
C LEU A 7 -16.78 14.97 6.44
N SER A 8 -16.71 15.79 7.49
CA SER A 8 -15.46 16.42 7.92
C SER A 8 -14.41 15.38 8.30
N ARG A 9 -14.80 14.36 9.07
CA ARG A 9 -13.92 13.27 9.48
C ARG A 9 -13.43 12.47 8.26
N ALA A 10 -14.32 12.13 7.33
CA ALA A 10 -13.94 11.42 6.11
C ALA A 10 -12.95 12.22 5.26
N ALA A 11 -13.12 13.54 5.13
CA ALA A 11 -12.20 14.39 4.38
C ALA A 11 -10.78 14.37 4.97
N VAL A 12 -10.65 14.44 6.29
CA VAL A 12 -9.34 14.34 6.98
C VAL A 12 -8.72 12.96 6.74
N LEU A 13 -9.49 11.89 6.94
CA LEU A 13 -9.00 10.52 6.73
C LEU A 13 -8.57 10.26 5.29
N ILE A 14 -9.27 10.82 4.30
CA ILE A 14 -8.88 10.71 2.88
C ILE A 14 -7.55 11.42 2.63
N ALA A 15 -7.36 12.62 3.19
CA ALA A 15 -6.10 13.37 3.05
C ALA A 15 -4.93 12.60 3.67
N ASP A 16 -5.11 12.09 4.89
CA ASP A 16 -4.09 11.32 5.60
C ASP A 16 -3.76 10.01 4.88
N ALA A 17 -4.79 9.26 4.46
CA ALA A 17 -4.60 8.02 3.71
C ALA A 17 -3.87 8.26 2.40
N SER A 18 -4.21 9.35 1.68
CA SER A 18 -3.52 9.74 0.46
C SER A 18 -2.05 10.06 0.74
N ALA A 19 -1.74 10.81 1.80
CA ALA A 19 -0.37 11.12 2.20
C ALA A 19 0.43 9.85 2.55
N ILE A 20 -0.19 8.90 3.25
CA ILE A 20 0.42 7.59 3.56
C ILE A 20 0.72 6.81 2.27
N VAL A 21 -0.21 6.77 1.32
CA VAL A 21 0.00 6.12 0.02
C VAL A 21 1.19 6.76 -0.70
N TYR A 22 1.23 8.09 -0.83
CA TYR A 22 2.34 8.77 -1.52
C TYR A 22 3.69 8.58 -0.84
N ALA A 23 3.71 8.52 0.50
CA ALA A 23 4.94 8.25 1.25
C ALA A 23 5.44 6.80 1.07
N LYS A 24 4.54 5.83 0.93
CA LYS A 24 4.87 4.41 0.83
C LYS A 24 5.00 3.87 -0.59
N VAL A 25 4.39 4.55 -1.56
CA VAL A 25 4.36 4.21 -2.98
C VAL A 25 4.80 5.45 -3.78
N PRO A 26 6.11 5.76 -3.78
CA PRO A 26 6.62 6.99 -4.40
C PRO A 26 6.38 7.04 -5.91
N ASP A 27 6.27 5.88 -6.57
CA ASP A 27 6.05 5.77 -8.02
C ASP A 27 4.56 5.72 -8.41
N LEU A 28 3.65 6.11 -7.51
CA LEU A 28 2.22 6.13 -7.81
C LEU A 28 1.94 7.13 -8.95
N SER A 29 1.22 6.68 -9.99
CA SER A 29 0.87 7.52 -11.13
C SER A 29 0.01 8.73 -10.74
N GLN A 30 0.11 9.80 -11.55
CA GLN A 30 -0.75 10.97 -11.47
C GLN A 30 -1.50 11.17 -12.80
N PRO A 31 -2.85 11.12 -12.84
CA PRO A 31 -3.76 10.91 -11.70
C PRO A 31 -3.65 9.51 -11.07
N PRO A 32 -4.09 9.33 -9.81
CA PRO A 32 -4.05 8.04 -9.14
C PRO A 32 -4.94 7.01 -9.89
N PRO A 33 -4.50 5.75 -9.99
CA PRO A 33 -5.29 4.71 -10.63
C PRO A 33 -6.52 4.38 -9.79
N ALA A 34 -7.55 3.81 -10.40
CA ALA A 34 -8.78 3.42 -9.70
C ALA A 34 -8.51 2.47 -8.52
N THR A 35 -7.48 1.62 -8.62
CA THR A 35 -7.03 0.75 -7.52
C THR A 35 -6.60 1.55 -6.29
N ALA A 36 -5.87 2.66 -6.46
CA ALA A 36 -5.45 3.52 -5.36
C ALA A 36 -6.65 4.17 -4.67
N VAL A 37 -7.63 4.63 -5.46
CA VAL A 37 -8.90 5.17 -4.93
C VAL A 37 -9.63 4.09 -4.11
N GLY A 38 -9.71 2.86 -4.62
CA GLY A 38 -10.34 1.73 -3.91
C GLY A 38 -9.64 1.40 -2.58
N VAL A 39 -8.31 1.36 -2.57
CA VAL A 39 -7.50 1.12 -1.36
C VAL A 39 -7.72 2.22 -0.33
N ILE A 40 -7.63 3.50 -0.73
CA ILE A 40 -7.85 4.65 0.15
C ILE A 40 -9.26 4.61 0.75
N CYS A 41 -10.29 4.42 -0.08
CA CYS A 41 -11.67 4.33 0.40
C CYS A 41 -11.86 3.18 1.40
N THR A 42 -11.24 2.02 1.16
CA THR A 42 -11.33 0.86 2.05
C THR A 42 -10.70 1.16 3.42
N ALA A 43 -9.53 1.78 3.44
CA ALA A 43 -8.86 2.19 4.67
C ALA A 43 -9.66 3.25 5.44
N VAL A 44 -10.22 4.24 4.73
CA VAL A 44 -11.07 5.27 5.33
C VAL A 44 -12.36 4.69 5.90
N LEU A 45 -13.03 3.78 5.20
CA LEU A 45 -14.22 3.09 5.70
C LEU A 45 -13.91 2.28 6.97
N ARG A 46 -12.76 1.61 7.00
CA ARG A 46 -12.28 0.89 8.19
C ARG A 46 -12.05 1.84 9.37
N ALA A 47 -11.39 2.97 9.16
CA ALA A 47 -11.16 3.98 10.19
C ALA A 47 -12.46 4.66 10.67
N MET A 48 -13.42 4.90 9.76
CA MET A 48 -14.73 5.46 10.10
C MET A 48 -15.58 4.51 10.93
N ALA A 49 -15.45 3.19 10.72
CA ALA A 49 -16.11 2.17 11.53
C ALA A 49 -15.48 2.03 12.93
N SER A 50 -14.23 2.46 13.10
CA SER A 50 -13.57 2.54 14.41
C SER A 50 -14.11 3.74 15.22
N PRO A 51 -14.34 3.56 16.54
CA PRO A 51 -14.69 4.66 17.42
C PRO A 51 -13.67 5.79 17.35
N ALA A 52 -14.14 7.03 17.46
CA ALA A 52 -13.29 8.21 17.35
C ALA A 52 -12.19 8.27 18.43
N ASP A 53 -12.46 7.72 19.62
CA ASP A 53 -11.52 7.71 20.75
C ASP A 53 -10.33 6.74 20.58
N GLY A 54 -10.22 6.03 19.45
CA GLY A 54 -9.08 5.19 19.08
C GLY A 54 -8.88 3.92 19.93
N ASN A 55 -9.52 3.84 21.10
CA ASN A 55 -9.42 2.73 22.03
C ASN A 55 -10.61 1.78 21.86
N LYS A 56 -10.41 0.69 21.12
CA LYS A 56 -11.14 -0.55 21.38
C LYS A 56 -10.14 -1.66 21.66
N SER A 57 -9.92 -1.88 22.95
CA SER A 57 -9.72 -3.22 23.47
C SER A 57 -11.10 -3.88 23.43
N GLU A 58 -11.35 -4.75 22.45
CA GLU A 58 -12.55 -5.57 22.45
C GLU A 58 -12.20 -6.91 23.12
N THR A 59 -12.79 -7.16 24.30
CA THR A 59 -12.64 -8.44 25.00
C THR A 59 -13.84 -9.32 24.65
N ILE A 60 -13.61 -10.38 23.88
CA ILE A 60 -14.60 -11.42 23.57
C ILE A 60 -14.16 -12.68 24.32
N GLY A 61 -14.80 -12.96 25.45
CA GLY A 61 -14.38 -14.04 26.35
C GLY A 61 -13.00 -13.76 26.96
N GLU A 62 -12.06 -14.70 26.82
CA GLU A 62 -10.67 -14.56 27.28
C GLU A 62 -9.76 -13.83 26.27
N HIS A 63 -10.27 -13.47 25.09
CA HIS A 63 -9.47 -12.86 24.04
C HIS A 63 -9.66 -11.34 24.01
N THR A 64 -8.58 -10.61 24.29
CA THR A 64 -8.54 -9.15 24.14
C THR A 64 -7.88 -8.78 22.82
N ARG A 65 -8.62 -8.10 21.94
CA ARG A 65 -8.08 -7.51 20.71
C ARG A 65 -7.93 -6.01 20.90
N THR A 66 -6.70 -5.53 21.04
CA THR A 66 -6.38 -4.10 21.04
C THR A 66 -6.23 -3.63 19.61
N ALA A 67 -6.92 -2.56 19.21
CA ALA A 67 -6.65 -1.87 17.95
C ALA A 67 -5.18 -1.41 17.94
N ALA A 68 -4.36 -2.04 17.09
CA ALA A 68 -2.90 -1.98 17.20
C ALA A 68 -2.23 -0.69 16.70
N HIS A 69 -3.00 0.30 16.24
CA HIS A 69 -2.45 1.45 15.49
C HIS A 69 -2.89 2.78 16.12
N GLU A 70 -1.91 3.56 16.59
CA GLU A 70 -2.10 4.95 16.99
C GLU A 70 -2.66 5.76 15.80
N GLY A 71 -3.70 6.58 16.02
CA GLY A 71 -4.37 7.35 14.97
C GLY A 71 -5.79 6.90 14.59
N GLY A 72 -6.47 6.14 15.46
CA GLY A 72 -7.90 5.85 15.26
C GLY A 72 -8.21 4.77 14.23
N GLY A 73 -7.23 3.89 13.94
CA GLY A 73 -7.42 2.73 13.06
C GLY A 73 -7.25 3.01 11.57
N LEU A 74 -6.66 4.16 11.18
CA LEU A 74 -6.25 4.38 9.80
C LEU A 74 -4.90 3.72 9.51
N TYR A 75 -4.93 2.69 8.69
CA TYR A 75 -3.73 1.98 8.23
C TYR A 75 -3.99 1.34 6.87
N LEU A 76 -2.91 1.11 6.12
CA LEU A 76 -2.90 0.29 4.92
C LEU A 76 -2.27 -1.06 5.26
N THR A 77 -2.90 -2.14 4.84
CA THR A 77 -2.31 -3.48 4.94
C THR A 77 -1.14 -3.64 3.96
N GLU A 78 -0.30 -4.64 4.19
CA GLU A 78 0.78 -4.95 3.24
C GLU A 78 0.21 -5.38 1.87
N ASP A 79 -0.87 -6.16 1.85
CA ASP A 79 -1.55 -6.56 0.61
C ASP A 79 -2.10 -5.34 -0.16
N GLU A 80 -2.70 -4.38 0.56
CA GLU A 80 -3.20 -3.13 -0.03
C GLU A 80 -2.05 -2.31 -0.64
N LEU A 81 -0.89 -2.26 0.01
CA LEU A 81 0.30 -1.61 -0.53
C LEU A 81 0.88 -2.36 -1.72
N ASP A 82 0.90 -3.69 -1.69
CA ASP A 82 1.38 -4.53 -2.78
C ASP A 82 0.53 -4.38 -4.04
N LEU A 83 -0.79 -4.21 -3.89
CA LEU A 83 -1.68 -3.89 -5.02
C LEU A 83 -1.35 -2.56 -5.70
N LEU A 84 -0.70 -1.63 -4.99
CA LEU A 84 -0.33 -0.32 -5.52
C LEU A 84 1.10 -0.27 -6.04
N ARG A 85 1.95 -1.22 -5.66
CA ARG A 85 3.32 -1.29 -6.16
C ARG A 85 3.30 -1.66 -7.65
N PRO A 86 4.19 -1.07 -8.45
CA PRO A 86 4.35 -1.49 -9.83
C PRO A 86 4.66 -2.99 -9.88
N PRO A 87 4.13 -3.72 -10.88
CA PRO A 87 4.41 -5.14 -11.02
C PRO A 87 5.93 -5.33 -11.10
N SER A 88 6.46 -6.25 -10.27
CA SER A 88 7.88 -6.57 -10.32
C SER A 88 8.25 -6.92 -11.76
N PRO A 89 9.27 -6.26 -12.35
CA PRO A 89 9.65 -6.56 -13.72
C PRO A 89 9.95 -8.05 -13.80
N ALA A 90 9.34 -8.74 -14.77
CA ALA A 90 9.62 -10.14 -15.02
C ALA A 90 11.14 -10.33 -15.06
N PRO A 91 11.70 -11.39 -14.43
CA PRO A 91 13.14 -11.59 -14.41
C PRO A 91 13.65 -11.54 -15.84
N ARG A 92 14.39 -10.48 -16.16
CA ARG A 92 15.08 -10.35 -17.44
C ARG A 92 16.00 -11.57 -17.50
N ALA A 93 15.73 -12.48 -18.43
CA ALA A 93 16.61 -13.61 -18.67
C ALA A 93 18.04 -13.05 -18.83
N ALA A 94 18.90 -13.33 -17.85
CA ALA A 94 20.30 -12.94 -17.93
C ALA A 94 20.94 -13.84 -18.99
N PHE A 95 21.27 -13.26 -20.14
CA PHE A 95 22.09 -13.94 -21.14
C PHE A 95 23.52 -13.43 -21.02
N SER A 96 24.46 -14.36 -20.89
CA SER A 96 25.89 -14.07 -20.94
C SER A 96 26.38 -14.21 -22.37
N ILE A 97 26.92 -13.13 -22.94
CA ILE A 97 27.62 -13.18 -24.23
C ILE A 97 29.08 -13.52 -23.95
N TRP A 98 29.55 -14.68 -24.40
CA TRP A 98 30.97 -15.00 -24.48
C TRP A 98 31.47 -14.65 -25.89
N THR A 99 32.47 -13.78 -25.99
CA THR A 99 33.22 -13.60 -27.23
C THR A 99 34.21 -14.75 -27.38
N THR A 100 33.99 -15.63 -28.34
CA THR A 100 35.00 -16.63 -28.71
C THR A 100 36.13 -15.89 -29.42
N SER A 101 37.36 -15.92 -28.88
CA SER A 101 38.52 -15.42 -29.64
C SER A 101 38.65 -16.21 -30.95
N PRO A 102 38.86 -15.54 -32.10
CA PRO A 102 39.04 -16.25 -33.35
C PRO A 102 40.30 -17.11 -33.28
N HIS A 103 40.16 -18.39 -33.62
CA HIS A 103 41.26 -19.31 -33.84
C HIS A 103 42.18 -18.74 -34.94
N ARG A 104 43.43 -18.42 -34.60
CA ARG A 104 44.47 -18.12 -35.59
C ARG A 104 45.08 -19.45 -36.05
N PRO A 105 44.88 -19.88 -37.31
CA PRO A 105 45.56 -21.05 -37.83
C PRO A 105 46.98 -20.67 -38.26
N GLY A 106 47.95 -21.49 -37.85
CA GLY A 106 49.27 -21.57 -38.47
C GLY A 106 50.41 -20.95 -37.66
N GLU A 107 51.21 -21.81 -37.05
CA GLU A 107 52.68 -21.77 -37.22
C GLU A 107 53.16 -23.21 -37.42
N ALA A 108 54.07 -23.37 -38.38
CA ALA A 108 54.59 -24.61 -38.95
C ALA A 108 55.79 -25.15 -38.17
#